data_AF-A0A927YQ27-F1
#
_entry.id   AF-A0A927YQ27-F1
#
_cell.length_a   1.000
_cell.length_b   1.000
_cell.length_c   1.000
_cell.angle_alpha   90.00
_cell.angle_beta   90.00
_cell.angle_gamma   90.00
#
_symmetry.space_group_name_H-M   'P 1'
#
loop_
_entity.id
_entity.type
_entity.pdbx_description
1 polymer ?
#
loop_
_entity_poly.entity_id
_entity_poly.type
_entity_poly.pdbx_seq_one_letter_code
_entity_poly.pdbx_strand_id
1 'polypeptide(L)'
;MGIGKIFTNKKYSGLIWHLIFAGVFIGLSLFFIEFTEGVTWYLISTVLRIIFGTAILIVSSKLFDRKISEILSFKNTKGALLAGAGFLLFFVYYLITVVSGIGKIVGLTTGVFLSKVILQQASTGFYEEINYRFLLLEGLKHTKNDISMKILYTMVSSVLFGLLHCVTDWDTYTFLRTGIIGFAFAVIFVKSGNIVVPMILHFLYDIIAKMVVFIEWNHNIIYDSANAIFKIMLVILFVISFIILVMPQKQKSI
;
A
#
# COMPACT_ATOMS: atom_id res chain seq x y z
N MET A 1 26.46 -19.47 -1.58
CA MET A 1 26.48 -18.05 -2.02
C MET A 1 26.98 -17.24 -0.83
N GLY A 2 28.09 -16.49 -0.94
CA GLY A 2 28.61 -15.72 0.21
C GLY A 2 27.62 -14.65 0.65
N ILE A 3 27.56 -14.35 1.96
CA ILE A 3 26.58 -13.42 2.57
C ILE A 3 26.55 -12.07 1.85
N GLY A 4 27.69 -11.51 1.44
CA GLY A 4 27.73 -10.24 0.70
C GLY A 4 27.04 -10.26 -0.67
N LYS A 5 26.96 -11.41 -1.35
CA LYS A 5 26.33 -11.52 -2.69
C LYS A 5 24.79 -11.50 -2.62
N ILE A 6 24.17 -11.73 -1.45
CA ILE A 6 22.71 -11.73 -1.35
C ILE A 6 22.13 -10.31 -1.37
N PHE A 7 22.88 -9.33 -0.84
CA PHE A 7 22.51 -7.91 -0.79
C PHE A 7 22.52 -7.23 -2.16
N THR A 8 23.20 -7.83 -3.14
CA THR A 8 23.33 -7.31 -4.51
C THR A 8 22.68 -8.21 -5.55
N ASN A 9 22.28 -9.43 -5.19
CA ASN A 9 21.53 -10.29 -6.09
C ASN A 9 20.13 -9.72 -6.30
N LYS A 10 19.86 -9.16 -7.49
CA LYS A 10 18.58 -8.50 -7.81
C LYS A 10 17.34 -9.36 -7.56
N LYS A 11 17.46 -10.69 -7.58
CA LYS A 11 16.36 -11.59 -7.24
C LYS A 11 15.94 -11.48 -5.77
N TYR A 12 16.88 -11.33 -4.84
CA TYR A 12 16.61 -11.44 -3.40
C TYR A 12 16.84 -10.14 -2.62
N SER A 13 17.71 -9.29 -3.14
CA SER A 13 18.13 -8.04 -2.52
C SER A 13 16.98 -7.10 -2.20
N GLY A 14 15.95 -7.03 -3.05
CA GLY A 14 14.74 -6.24 -2.81
C GLY A 14 14.07 -6.57 -1.48
N LEU A 15 13.83 -7.87 -1.22
CA LEU A 15 13.25 -8.34 0.05
C LEU A 15 14.15 -8.02 1.25
N ILE A 16 15.47 -8.19 1.11
CA ILE A 16 16.40 -7.97 2.22
C ILE A 16 16.48 -6.49 2.59
N TRP A 17 16.64 -5.63 1.59
CA TRP A 17 16.63 -4.18 1.80
C TRP A 17 15.28 -3.71 2.32
N HIS A 18 14.17 -4.30 1.88
CA HIS A 18 12.84 -4.02 2.42
C HIS A 18 12.80 -4.26 3.94
N LEU A 19 13.26 -5.41 4.40
CA LEU A 19 13.27 -5.75 5.83
C LEU A 19 14.16 -4.79 6.63
N ILE A 20 15.31 -4.39 6.09
CA ILE A 20 16.21 -3.42 6.73
C ILE A 20 15.55 -2.05 6.85
N PHE A 21 15.06 -1.49 5.75
CA PHE A 21 14.43 -0.17 5.75
C PHE A 21 13.17 -0.16 6.63
N ALA A 22 12.33 -1.19 6.53
CA ALA A 22 11.14 -1.32 7.36
C ALA A 22 11.50 -1.41 8.85
N GLY A 23 12.48 -2.23 9.23
CA GLY A 23 12.92 -2.37 10.62
C GLY A 23 13.43 -1.07 11.21
N VAL A 24 14.29 -0.34 10.49
CA VAL A 24 14.81 0.96 10.97
C VAL A 24 13.69 2.00 11.05
N PHE A 25 12.82 2.06 10.04
CA PHE A 25 11.68 2.98 10.02
C PHE A 25 10.70 2.73 11.17
N ILE A 26 10.37 1.47 11.43
CA ILE A 26 9.51 1.06 12.55
C ILE A 26 10.17 1.47 13.87
N GLY A 27 11.45 1.14 14.09
CA GLY A 27 12.16 1.47 15.31
C GLY A 27 12.18 2.98 15.59
N LEU A 28 12.46 3.80 14.57
CA LEU A 28 12.40 5.26 14.70
C LEU A 28 10.98 5.76 14.94
N SER A 29 9.98 5.19 14.27
CA SER A 29 8.58 5.58 14.45
C SER A 29 8.11 5.31 15.89
N LEU A 30 8.43 4.12 16.42
CA LEU A 30 8.15 3.75 17.80
C LEU A 30 8.92 4.61 18.80
N PHE A 31 10.16 5.00 18.48
CA PHE A 31 10.90 5.92 19.33
C PHE A 31 10.24 7.30 19.40
N PHE A 32 9.90 7.90 18.26
CA PHE A 32 9.36 9.26 18.22
C PHE A 32 7.93 9.39 18.78
N ILE A 33 7.10 8.34 18.69
CA ILE A 33 5.74 8.38 19.21
C ILE A 33 5.70 8.43 20.74
N GLU A 34 6.73 7.94 21.44
CA GLU A 34 6.87 8.06 22.91
C GLU A 34 7.03 9.52 23.38
N PHE A 35 7.54 10.40 22.50
CA PHE A 35 7.83 11.80 22.85
C PHE A 35 6.89 12.80 22.18
N THR A 36 6.03 12.36 21.27
CA THR A 36 5.22 13.25 20.44
C THR A 36 3.83 12.70 20.20
N GLU A 37 2.84 13.60 20.11
CA GLU A 37 1.45 13.25 19.88
C GLU A 37 0.76 14.23 18.92
N GLY A 38 -0.46 13.87 18.50
CA GLY A 38 -1.31 14.73 17.68
C GLY A 38 -0.61 15.26 16.42
N VAL A 39 -0.78 16.55 16.14
CA VAL A 39 -0.25 17.23 14.93
C VAL A 39 1.27 17.08 14.81
N THR A 40 2.00 17.22 15.92
CA THR A 40 3.46 17.11 15.94
C THR A 40 3.92 15.73 15.47
N TRP A 41 3.31 14.67 16.02
CA TRP A 41 3.60 13.31 15.58
C TRP A 41 3.28 13.11 14.09
N TYR A 42 2.12 13.57 13.62
CA TYR A 42 1.74 13.41 12.22
C TYR A 42 2.75 14.07 11.28
N LEU A 43 3.26 15.26 11.61
CA LEU A 43 4.28 15.95 10.82
C LEU A 43 5.64 15.22 10.86
N ILE A 44 6.09 14.74 12.02
CA ILE A 44 7.33 13.94 12.12
C ILE A 44 7.21 12.66 11.29
N SER A 45 6.08 11.96 11.44
CA SER A 45 5.74 10.77 10.67
C SER A 45 5.76 11.03 9.16
N THR A 46 5.28 12.19 8.71
CA THR A 46 5.37 12.63 7.30
C THR A 46 6.81 12.79 6.85
N VAL A 47 7.62 13.51 7.63
CA VAL A 47 9.04 13.76 7.31
C VAL A 47 9.81 12.43 7.23
N LEU A 48 9.61 11.53 8.20
CA LEU A 48 10.22 10.20 8.19
C LEU A 48 9.87 9.43 6.91
N ARG A 49 8.59 9.41 6.50
CA ARG A 49 8.14 8.72 5.28
C ARG A 49 8.75 9.32 4.02
N ILE A 50 8.86 10.64 3.93
CA ILE A 50 9.50 11.30 2.79
C ILE A 50 10.99 10.91 2.74
N ILE A 51 11.72 11.04 3.85
CA ILE A 51 13.14 10.69 3.92
C ILE A 51 13.38 9.23 3.53
N PHE A 52 12.65 8.30 4.14
CA PHE A 52 12.80 6.88 3.87
C PHE A 52 12.34 6.51 2.46
N GLY A 53 11.21 7.04 1.98
CA GLY A 53 10.72 6.81 0.63
C GLY A 53 11.74 7.28 -0.42
N THR A 54 12.33 8.47 -0.24
CA THR A 54 13.38 8.98 -1.13
C THR A 54 14.66 8.16 -1.05
N ALA A 55 15.10 7.77 0.15
CA ALA A 55 16.27 6.91 0.32
C ALA A 55 16.08 5.55 -0.37
N ILE A 56 14.94 4.91 -0.16
CA ILE A 56 14.59 3.65 -0.82
C ILE A 56 14.53 3.85 -2.34
N LEU A 57 13.94 4.92 -2.84
CA LEU A 57 13.87 5.20 -4.28
C LEU A 57 15.26 5.31 -4.91
N ILE A 58 16.19 6.00 -4.27
CA ILE A 58 17.59 6.14 -4.75
C ILE A 58 18.31 4.80 -4.70
N VAL A 59 18.20 4.07 -3.58
CA VAL A 59 18.87 2.77 -3.41
C VAL A 59 18.32 1.74 -4.39
N SER A 60 17.00 1.63 -4.51
CA SER A 60 16.33 0.70 -5.43
C SER A 60 16.58 1.05 -6.90
N SER A 61 16.64 2.33 -7.26
CA SER A 61 17.04 2.79 -8.60
C SER A 61 18.42 2.25 -9.00
N LYS A 62 19.40 2.34 -8.08
CA LYS A 62 20.75 1.78 -8.29
C LYS A 62 20.75 0.26 -8.26
N LEU A 63 20.03 -0.35 -7.33
CA LEU A 63 19.97 -1.81 -7.16
C LEU A 63 19.43 -2.53 -8.40
N PHE A 64 18.43 -1.94 -9.05
CA PHE A 64 17.76 -2.53 -10.22
C PHE A 64 18.19 -1.93 -11.55
N ASP A 65 19.14 -0.99 -11.58
CA ASP A 65 19.57 -0.24 -12.78
C ASP A 65 18.41 0.44 -13.52
N ARG A 66 17.56 1.14 -12.77
CA ARG A 66 16.33 1.78 -13.27
C ARG A 66 16.39 3.28 -13.01
N LYS A 67 16.11 4.11 -14.01
CA LYS A 67 16.07 5.57 -13.79
C LYS A 67 14.86 5.94 -12.92
N ILE A 68 15.02 6.90 -12.00
CA ILE A 68 13.93 7.37 -11.14
C ILE A 68 12.72 7.84 -11.95
N SER A 69 12.94 8.52 -13.08
CA SER A 69 11.87 8.96 -13.98
C SER A 69 11.11 7.81 -14.68
N GLU A 70 11.73 6.64 -14.81
CA GLU A 70 11.06 5.44 -15.33
C GLU A 70 10.24 4.75 -14.24
N ILE A 71 10.74 4.76 -13.01
CA ILE A 71 10.05 4.23 -11.83
C ILE A 71 8.80 5.07 -11.56
N LEU A 72 8.95 6.40 -11.43
CA LEU A 72 7.87 7.36 -11.20
C LEU A 72 7.22 7.81 -12.50
N SER A 73 6.84 6.86 -13.37
CA SER A 73 6.18 7.15 -14.63
C SER A 73 4.71 6.71 -14.64
N PHE A 74 3.86 7.48 -15.32
CA PHE A 74 2.48 7.10 -15.64
C PHE A 74 2.41 6.13 -16.84
N LYS A 75 3.46 5.35 -17.09
CA LYS A 75 3.44 4.35 -18.17
C LYS A 75 2.43 3.26 -17.82
N ASN A 76 1.69 2.81 -18.83
CA ASN A 76 0.70 1.74 -18.68
C ASN A 76 -0.41 1.98 -17.63
N THR A 77 -0.80 3.25 -17.39
CA THR A 77 -1.90 3.60 -16.45
C THR A 77 -3.19 2.84 -16.74
N LYS A 78 -3.58 2.68 -18.01
CA LYS A 78 -4.77 1.88 -18.37
C LYS A 78 -4.66 0.43 -17.88
N GLY A 79 -3.49 -0.20 -18.08
CA GLY A 79 -3.23 -1.55 -17.59
C GLY A 79 -3.22 -1.63 -16.06
N ALA A 80 -2.73 -0.59 -15.38
CA ALA A 80 -2.75 -0.49 -13.93
C ALA A 80 -4.18 -0.36 -13.37
N LEU A 81 -5.03 0.48 -13.98
CA LEU A 81 -6.44 0.61 -13.59
C LEU A 81 -7.22 -0.68 -13.81
N LEU A 82 -7.00 -1.37 -14.94
CA LEU A 82 -7.62 -2.68 -15.18
C LEU A 82 -7.13 -3.72 -14.17
N ALA A 83 -5.83 -3.74 -13.85
CA ALA A 83 -5.28 -4.63 -12.83
C ALA A 83 -5.81 -4.30 -11.42
N GLY A 84 -6.18 -3.03 -11.19
CA GLY A 84 -6.75 -2.53 -9.95
C GLY A 84 -8.28 -2.61 -9.87
N ALA A 85 -8.96 -3.27 -10.82
CA ALA A 85 -10.42 -3.31 -10.87
C ALA A 85 -11.05 -3.81 -9.56
N GLY A 86 -10.47 -4.83 -8.93
CA GLY A 86 -10.92 -5.30 -7.62
C GLY A 86 -10.87 -4.21 -6.55
N PHE A 87 -9.74 -3.48 -6.48
CA PHE A 87 -9.57 -2.37 -5.55
C PHE A 87 -10.50 -1.21 -5.85
N LEU A 88 -10.67 -0.85 -7.13
CA LEU A 88 -11.56 0.24 -7.54
C LEU A 88 -13.01 -0.06 -7.16
N LEU A 89 -13.47 -1.30 -7.38
CA LEU A 89 -14.80 -1.74 -6.94
C LEU A 89 -14.95 -1.63 -5.41
N PHE A 90 -13.97 -2.14 -4.67
CA PHE A 90 -13.96 -2.04 -3.21
C PHE A 90 -13.92 -0.59 -2.74
N PHE A 91 -13.15 0.27 -3.38
CA PHE A 91 -13.01 1.68 -3.03
C PHE A 91 -14.32 2.45 -3.26
N VAL A 92 -15.01 2.22 -4.38
CA VAL A 92 -16.33 2.81 -4.64
C VAL A 92 -17.34 2.33 -3.59
N TYR A 93 -17.37 1.03 -3.29
CA TYR A 93 -18.20 0.49 -2.22
C TYR A 93 -17.87 1.17 -0.88
N TYR A 94 -16.60 1.26 -0.50
CA TYR A 94 -16.17 1.84 0.76
C TYR A 94 -16.54 3.32 0.86
N LEU A 95 -16.38 4.07 -0.23
CA LEU A 95 -16.79 5.47 -0.33
C LEU A 95 -18.31 5.61 -0.13
N ILE A 96 -19.13 4.77 -0.77
CA ILE A 96 -20.59 4.78 -0.58
C ILE A 96 -20.94 4.47 0.87
N THR A 97 -20.30 3.46 1.48
CA THR A 97 -20.52 3.12 2.89
C THR A 97 -20.22 4.31 3.79
N VAL A 98 -19.05 4.92 3.65
CA VAL A 98 -18.66 6.06 4.49
C VAL A 98 -19.58 7.25 4.27
N VAL A 99 -19.81 7.67 3.01
CA VAL A 99 -20.63 8.85 2.68
C VAL A 99 -22.08 8.68 3.13
N SER A 100 -22.67 7.49 2.93
CA SER A 100 -24.05 7.24 3.38
C SER A 100 -24.21 7.24 4.88
N GLY A 101 -23.15 6.95 5.65
CA GLY A 101 -23.17 6.93 7.10
C GLY A 101 -22.81 8.27 7.76
N ILE A 102 -22.40 9.31 7.03
CA ILE A 102 -21.98 10.57 7.66
C ILE A 102 -23.17 11.24 8.34
N GLY A 103 -23.11 11.36 9.67
CA GLY A 103 -23.99 12.20 10.46
C GLY A 103 -23.37 13.57 10.73
N LYS A 104 -22.33 13.60 11.57
CA LYS A 104 -21.56 14.81 11.90
C LYS A 104 -20.07 14.52 11.86
N ILE A 105 -19.28 15.54 11.55
CA ILE A 105 -17.82 15.48 11.68
C ILE A 105 -17.45 16.19 12.98
N VAL A 106 -16.78 15.50 13.89
CA VAL A 106 -16.41 15.98 15.23
C VAL A 106 -14.92 15.82 15.49
N GLY A 107 -14.33 16.77 16.21
CA GLY A 107 -12.92 16.72 16.61
C GLY A 107 -11.89 16.93 15.49
N LEU A 108 -12.32 17.19 14.25
CA LEU A 108 -11.43 17.45 13.13
C LEU A 108 -11.05 18.93 13.05
N THR A 109 -9.91 19.28 13.66
CA THR A 109 -9.33 20.62 13.49
C THR A 109 -8.64 20.74 12.13
N THR A 110 -8.45 21.97 11.63
CA THR A 110 -7.69 22.23 10.40
C THR A 110 -6.28 21.66 10.46
N GLY A 111 -5.62 21.77 11.61
CA GLY A 111 -4.28 21.23 11.83
C GLY A 111 -4.25 19.71 11.71
N VAL A 112 -5.22 19.01 12.29
CA VAL A 112 -5.33 17.54 12.19
C VAL A 112 -5.70 17.11 10.78
N PHE A 113 -6.63 17.81 10.12
CA PHE A 113 -6.99 17.53 8.73
C PHE A 113 -5.77 17.64 7.81
N LEU A 114 -5.04 18.75 7.88
CA LEU A 114 -3.87 18.95 7.03
C LEU A 114 -2.76 17.94 7.34
N SER A 115 -2.40 17.77 8.61
CA SER A 115 -1.27 16.92 9.01
C SER A 115 -1.58 15.42 8.90
N LYS A 116 -2.67 14.95 9.51
CA LYS A 116 -3.03 13.52 9.59
C LYS A 116 -3.67 13.02 8.29
N VAL A 117 -4.63 13.75 7.75
CA VAL A 117 -5.49 13.25 6.66
C VAL A 117 -4.84 13.49 5.31
N ILE A 118 -4.17 14.62 5.11
CA ILE A 118 -3.56 14.98 3.83
C ILE A 118 -2.07 14.62 3.79
N LEU A 119 -1.24 15.32 4.57
CA LEU A 119 0.22 15.23 4.43
C LEU A 119 0.76 13.84 4.83
N GLN A 120 0.32 13.32 5.96
CA GLN A 120 0.72 11.99 6.41
C GLN A 120 0.31 10.93 5.40
N GLN A 121 -0.93 10.93 4.90
CA GLN A 121 -1.39 9.90 3.97
C GLN A 121 -0.75 10.01 2.59
N ALA A 122 -0.46 11.22 2.10
CA ALA A 122 0.30 11.41 0.86
C ALA A 122 1.70 10.80 0.98
N SER A 123 2.39 11.06 2.11
CA SER A 123 3.70 10.47 2.39
C SER A 123 3.64 8.97 2.66
N THR A 124 2.55 8.45 3.25
CA THR A 124 2.32 7.01 3.46
C THR A 124 2.22 6.30 2.13
N GLY A 125 1.35 6.77 1.23
CA GLY A 125 1.25 6.21 -0.13
C GLY A 125 2.59 6.24 -0.86
N PHE A 126 3.35 7.33 -0.73
CA PHE A 126 4.69 7.42 -1.33
C PHE A 126 5.67 6.38 -0.79
N TYR A 127 5.88 6.37 0.54
CA TYR A 127 6.83 5.50 1.21
C TYR A 127 6.46 4.02 1.06
N GLU A 128 5.21 3.67 1.37
CA GLU A 128 4.79 2.29 1.42
C GLU A 128 4.74 1.65 0.04
N GLU A 129 4.30 2.36 -1.00
CA GLU A 129 4.34 1.80 -2.35
C GLU A 129 5.77 1.63 -2.85
N ILE A 130 6.66 2.59 -2.63
CA ILE A 130 8.08 2.44 -3.00
C ILE A 130 8.72 1.26 -2.26
N ASN A 131 8.42 1.06 -0.98
CA ASN A 131 9.00 -0.01 -0.18
C ASN A 131 8.42 -1.38 -0.53
N TYR A 132 7.09 -1.52 -0.52
CA TYR A 132 6.42 -2.82 -0.65
C TYR A 132 6.16 -3.24 -2.09
N ARG A 133 6.05 -2.29 -3.03
CA ARG A 133 5.75 -2.59 -4.44
C ARG A 133 7.01 -2.48 -5.26
N PHE A 134 7.67 -1.32 -5.27
CA PHE A 134 8.87 -1.20 -6.08
C PHE A 134 10.04 -2.02 -5.52
N LEU A 135 10.59 -1.68 -4.35
CA LEU A 135 11.79 -2.32 -3.81
C LEU A 135 11.61 -3.85 -3.66
N LEU A 136 10.49 -4.28 -3.06
CA LEU A 136 10.26 -5.69 -2.78
C LEU A 136 9.86 -6.51 -4.02
N LEU A 137 8.98 -6.01 -4.91
CA LEU A 137 8.47 -6.81 -6.04
C LEU A 137 9.33 -6.71 -7.30
N GLU A 138 10.19 -5.71 -7.46
CA GLU A 138 11.02 -5.57 -8.67
C GLU A 138 11.94 -6.78 -8.89
N GLY A 139 12.34 -7.46 -7.82
CA GLY A 139 13.12 -8.70 -7.88
C GLY A 139 12.45 -9.83 -8.69
N LEU A 140 11.12 -9.82 -8.83
CA LEU A 140 10.36 -10.78 -9.64
C LEU A 140 10.85 -10.81 -11.10
N LYS A 141 11.25 -9.67 -11.66
CA LYS A 141 11.78 -9.56 -13.04
C LYS A 141 13.10 -10.31 -13.24
N HIS A 142 13.78 -10.64 -12.15
CA HIS A 142 15.04 -11.40 -12.13
C HIS A 142 14.83 -12.87 -11.71
N THR A 143 13.58 -13.34 -11.73
CA THR A 143 13.22 -14.75 -11.55
C THR A 143 12.81 -15.37 -12.89
N LYS A 144 12.32 -16.62 -12.87
CA LYS A 144 11.63 -17.22 -14.03
C LYS A 144 10.36 -16.48 -14.46
N ASN A 145 9.84 -15.60 -13.58
CA ASN A 145 8.65 -14.77 -13.79
C ASN A 145 7.41 -15.57 -14.24
N ASP A 146 7.36 -16.84 -13.82
CA ASP A 146 6.22 -17.72 -14.00
C ASP A 146 5.10 -17.37 -13.00
N ILE A 147 3.98 -18.09 -13.12
CA ILE A 147 2.82 -17.81 -12.27
C ILE A 147 3.11 -18.08 -10.79
N SER A 148 3.89 -19.11 -10.48
CA SER A 148 4.26 -19.47 -9.12
C SER A 148 5.08 -18.37 -8.45
N MET A 149 6.04 -17.77 -9.16
CA MET A 149 6.82 -16.64 -8.66
C MET A 149 5.95 -15.39 -8.50
N LYS A 150 5.02 -15.11 -9.42
CA LYS A 150 4.07 -13.99 -9.29
C LYS A 150 3.21 -14.12 -8.03
N ILE A 151 2.66 -15.31 -7.79
CA ILE A 151 1.89 -15.60 -6.57
C ILE A 151 2.78 -15.44 -5.34
N LEU A 152 3.97 -16.04 -5.33
CA LEU A 152 4.88 -15.95 -4.19
C LEU A 152 5.22 -14.50 -3.81
N TYR A 153 5.65 -13.68 -4.78
CA TYR A 153 6.05 -12.31 -4.50
C TYR A 153 4.88 -11.43 -4.04
N THR A 154 3.72 -11.56 -4.68
CA THR A 154 2.51 -10.82 -4.28
C THR A 154 2.00 -11.24 -2.89
N MET A 155 2.06 -12.53 -2.56
CA MET A 155 1.71 -13.03 -1.23
C MET A 155 2.71 -12.58 -0.16
N VAL A 156 4.02 -12.60 -0.44
CA VAL A 156 5.04 -12.08 0.48
C VAL A 156 4.82 -10.58 0.75
N SER A 157 4.56 -9.79 -0.30
CA SER A 157 4.22 -8.37 -0.14
C SER A 157 2.95 -8.19 0.71
N SER A 158 1.90 -8.96 0.43
CA SER A 158 0.64 -8.95 1.18
C SER A 158 0.83 -9.26 2.67
N VAL A 159 1.54 -10.33 2.99
CA VAL A 159 1.79 -10.75 4.38
C VAL A 159 2.62 -9.72 5.12
N LEU A 160 3.73 -9.23 4.53
CA LEU A 160 4.59 -8.24 5.19
C LEU A 160 3.87 -6.90 5.38
N PHE A 161 3.00 -6.52 4.44
CA PHE A 161 2.18 -5.31 4.57
C PHE A 161 1.13 -5.47 5.68
N GLY A 162 0.50 -6.64 5.79
CA GLY A 162 -0.40 -6.97 6.89
C GLY A 162 0.30 -6.95 8.26
N LEU A 163 1.48 -7.55 8.35
CA LEU A 163 2.26 -7.60 9.59
C LEU A 163 2.66 -6.21 10.09
N LEU A 164 3.02 -5.28 9.18
CA LEU A 164 3.35 -3.90 9.54
C LEU A 164 2.23 -3.22 10.35
N HIS A 165 0.97 -3.53 10.02
CA HIS A 165 -0.19 -2.93 10.67
C HIS A 165 -0.55 -3.55 12.02
N CYS A 166 0.21 -4.58 12.45
CA CYS A 166 0.04 -5.29 13.72
C CYS A 166 1.31 -5.25 14.58
N VAL A 167 2.23 -4.32 14.30
CA VAL A 167 3.53 -4.23 15.00
C VAL A 167 3.36 -3.86 16.47
N THR A 168 2.45 -2.94 16.80
CA THR A 168 2.22 -2.52 18.18
C THR A 168 1.34 -3.53 18.91
N ASP A 169 0.29 -4.03 18.25
CA ASP A 169 -0.66 -4.98 18.81
C ASP A 169 -1.15 -5.94 17.71
N TRP A 170 -1.20 -7.24 18.05
CA TRP A 170 -1.73 -8.26 17.14
C TRP A 170 -3.25 -8.16 17.01
N ASP A 171 -3.73 -7.94 15.78
CA ASP A 171 -5.14 -8.03 15.42
C ASP A 171 -5.31 -8.77 14.09
N THR A 172 -5.84 -10.00 14.16
CA THR A 172 -6.05 -10.86 12.97
C THR A 172 -6.90 -10.17 11.92
N TYR A 173 -7.89 -9.36 12.32
CA TYR A 173 -8.75 -8.67 11.36
C TYR A 173 -7.99 -7.57 10.62
N THR A 174 -7.23 -6.74 11.32
CA THR A 174 -6.35 -5.73 10.72
C THR A 174 -5.30 -6.37 9.82
N PHE A 175 -4.67 -7.44 10.27
CA PHE A 175 -3.72 -8.22 9.45
C PHE A 175 -4.34 -8.66 8.13
N LEU A 176 -5.51 -9.31 8.17
CA LEU A 176 -6.18 -9.80 6.97
C LEU A 176 -6.67 -8.66 6.07
N ARG A 177 -7.30 -7.63 6.63
CA ARG A 177 -7.83 -6.48 5.86
C ARG A 177 -6.70 -5.76 5.13
N THR A 178 -5.66 -5.37 5.85
CA THR A 178 -4.53 -4.61 5.28
C THR A 178 -3.71 -5.51 4.36
N GLY A 179 -3.54 -6.80 4.68
CA GLY A 179 -2.92 -7.77 3.79
C GLY A 179 -3.66 -7.94 2.45
N ILE A 180 -4.99 -8.02 2.46
CA ILE A 180 -5.82 -8.12 1.24
C ILE A 180 -5.72 -6.86 0.38
N ILE A 181 -5.83 -5.67 0.99
CA ILE A 181 -5.61 -4.40 0.28
C ILE A 181 -4.18 -4.37 -0.28
N GLY A 182 -3.23 -4.83 0.52
CA GLY A 182 -1.83 -4.87 0.14
C GLY A 182 -1.57 -5.79 -1.05
N PHE A 183 -2.24 -6.94 -1.09
CA PHE A 183 -2.24 -7.87 -2.22
C PHE A 183 -2.78 -7.21 -3.49
N ALA A 184 -3.89 -6.48 -3.40
CA ALA A 184 -4.48 -5.79 -4.56
C ALA A 184 -3.50 -4.78 -5.18
N PHE A 185 -2.83 -3.96 -4.37
CA PHE A 185 -1.78 -3.05 -4.87
C PHE A 185 -0.57 -3.77 -5.45
N ALA A 186 -0.16 -4.91 -4.87
CA ALA A 186 0.89 -5.74 -5.42
C ALA A 186 0.51 -6.29 -6.81
N VAL A 187 -0.74 -6.69 -7.02
CA VAL A 187 -1.26 -7.12 -8.34
C VAL A 187 -1.21 -5.98 -9.34
N ILE A 188 -1.62 -4.75 -8.96
CA ILE A 188 -1.52 -3.58 -9.84
C ILE A 188 -0.08 -3.42 -10.34
N PHE A 189 0.89 -3.42 -9.43
CA PHE A 189 2.29 -3.25 -9.78
C PHE A 189 2.83 -4.40 -10.65
N VAL A 190 2.61 -5.66 -10.25
CA VAL A 190 3.11 -6.84 -11.00
C VAL A 190 2.53 -6.91 -12.41
N LYS A 191 1.27 -6.53 -12.60
CA LYS A 191 0.60 -6.62 -13.91
C LYS A 191 0.88 -5.44 -14.82
N SER A 192 1.19 -4.27 -14.25
CA SER A 192 1.32 -3.04 -15.04
C SER A 192 2.73 -2.46 -15.09
N GLY A 193 3.56 -2.75 -14.08
CA GLY A 193 4.85 -2.09 -13.83
C GLY A 193 4.70 -0.64 -13.35
N ASN A 194 3.49 -0.18 -13.02
CA ASN A 194 3.20 1.20 -12.65
C ASN A 194 3.10 1.32 -11.12
N ILE A 195 3.94 2.17 -10.53
CA ILE A 195 3.95 2.45 -9.09
C ILE A 195 3.10 3.66 -8.70
N VAL A 196 2.85 4.56 -9.66
CA VAL A 196 2.16 5.83 -9.39
C VAL A 196 0.66 5.61 -9.18
N VAL A 197 0.04 4.69 -9.93
CA VAL A 197 -1.37 4.34 -9.75
C VAL A 197 -1.65 3.76 -8.36
N PRO A 198 -0.94 2.72 -7.86
CA PRO A 198 -1.19 2.25 -6.51
C PRO A 198 -0.87 3.32 -5.46
N MET A 199 0.13 4.19 -5.68
CA MET A 199 0.44 5.32 -4.78
C MET A 199 -0.72 6.31 -4.64
N ILE A 200 -1.36 6.68 -5.76
CA ILE A 200 -2.52 7.54 -5.76
C ILE A 200 -3.73 6.84 -5.12
N LEU A 201 -3.99 5.58 -5.47
CA LEU A 201 -5.11 4.82 -4.93
C LEU A 201 -4.99 4.60 -3.42
N HIS A 202 -3.79 4.33 -2.93
CA HIS A 202 -3.46 4.23 -1.52
C HIS A 202 -3.76 5.55 -0.80
N PHE A 203 -3.21 6.67 -1.31
CA PHE A 203 -3.47 8.00 -0.75
C PHE A 203 -4.97 8.33 -0.67
N LEU A 204 -5.72 8.08 -1.75
CA LEU A 204 -7.16 8.38 -1.81
C LEU A 204 -7.96 7.52 -0.82
N TYR A 205 -7.62 6.23 -0.71
CA TYR A 205 -8.24 5.34 0.27
C TYR A 205 -7.95 5.79 1.69
N ASP A 206 -6.71 6.14 1.99
CA ASP A 206 -6.29 6.53 3.33
C ASP A 206 -6.90 7.86 3.77
N ILE A 207 -7.12 8.82 2.88
CA ILE A 207 -7.88 10.03 3.22
C ILE A 207 -9.24 9.64 3.82
N ILE A 208 -9.99 8.77 3.15
CA ILE A 208 -11.31 8.34 3.62
C ILE A 208 -11.17 7.52 4.91
N ALA A 209 -10.24 6.57 4.96
CA ALA A 209 -10.05 5.69 6.10
C ALA A 209 -9.59 6.44 7.37
N LYS A 210 -8.82 7.52 7.25
CA LYS A 210 -8.41 8.36 8.38
C LYS A 210 -9.45 9.39 8.78
N MET A 211 -10.39 9.72 7.90
CA MET A 211 -11.53 10.58 8.23
C MET A 211 -12.55 9.86 9.11
N VAL A 212 -12.69 8.54 8.96
CA VAL A 212 -13.66 7.69 9.69
C VAL A 212 -13.69 7.92 11.20
N VAL A 213 -12.53 8.14 11.84
CA VAL A 213 -12.46 8.33 13.30
C VAL A 213 -13.06 9.65 13.79
N PHE A 214 -13.35 10.58 12.87
CA PHE A 214 -13.96 11.88 13.16
C PHE A 214 -15.45 11.91 12.81
N ILE A 215 -16.04 10.79 12.41
CA ILE A 215 -17.44 10.71 11.98
C ILE A 215 -18.30 10.19 13.12
N GLU A 216 -19.28 10.99 13.54
CA GLU A 216 -20.46 10.49 14.23
C GLU A 216 -21.41 9.91 13.19
N TRP A 217 -21.66 8.60 13.30
CA TRP A 217 -22.41 7.84 12.31
C TRP A 217 -23.91 8.09 12.40
N ASN A 218 -24.54 8.33 11.26
CA ASN A 218 -25.99 8.33 11.10
C ASN A 218 -26.45 6.96 10.61
N HIS A 219 -26.93 6.12 11.52
CA HIS A 219 -27.44 4.79 11.21
C HIS A 219 -28.69 4.87 10.35
N ASN A 220 -28.56 4.40 9.12
CA ASN A 220 -29.64 4.31 8.15
C ASN A 220 -29.47 3.03 7.35
N ILE A 221 -30.53 2.64 6.63
CA ILE A 221 -30.59 1.35 5.94
C ILE A 221 -29.46 1.16 4.93
N ILE A 222 -28.99 2.22 4.26
CA ILE A 222 -27.89 2.14 3.29
C ILE A 222 -26.58 1.88 4.02
N TYR A 223 -26.25 2.68 5.04
CA TYR A 223 -25.03 2.53 5.82
C TYR A 223 -24.96 1.16 6.50
N ASP A 224 -26.04 0.77 7.21
CA ASP A 224 -26.05 -0.47 7.97
C ASP A 224 -25.96 -1.69 7.04
N SER A 225 -26.65 -1.68 5.90
CA SER A 225 -26.58 -2.77 4.91
C SER A 225 -25.19 -2.85 4.27
N ALA A 226 -24.63 -1.71 3.88
CA ALA A 226 -23.31 -1.65 3.27
C ALA A 226 -22.24 -2.11 4.28
N ASN A 227 -22.31 -1.67 5.53
CA ASN A 227 -21.39 -2.08 6.59
C ASN A 227 -21.49 -3.59 6.89
N ALA A 228 -22.68 -4.17 6.88
CA ALA A 228 -22.89 -5.60 7.10
C ALA A 228 -22.17 -6.49 6.07
N ILE A 229 -21.98 -6.02 4.83
CA ILE A 229 -21.31 -6.77 3.76
C ILE A 229 -19.81 -6.46 3.63
N PHE A 230 -19.21 -5.68 4.54
CA PHE A 230 -17.80 -5.25 4.41
C PHE A 230 -16.81 -6.41 4.27
N LYS A 231 -16.97 -7.47 5.06
CA LYS A 231 -16.11 -8.66 4.98
C LYS A 231 -16.27 -9.38 3.64
N ILE A 232 -17.49 -9.43 3.09
CA ILE A 232 -17.76 -10.02 1.77
C ILE A 232 -17.05 -9.21 0.69
N MET A 233 -17.10 -7.88 0.78
CA MET A 233 -16.42 -6.99 -0.17
C MET A 233 -14.89 -7.13 -0.13
N LEU A 234 -14.29 -7.38 1.04
CA LEU A 234 -12.86 -7.74 1.14
C LEU A 234 -12.54 -9.07 0.44
N VAL A 235 -13.41 -10.09 0.59
CA VAL A 235 -13.23 -11.36 -0.12
C VAL A 235 -13.33 -11.16 -1.64
N ILE A 236 -14.31 -10.38 -2.10
CA ILE A 236 -14.46 -10.03 -3.52
C ILE A 236 -13.21 -9.30 -4.05
N LEU A 237 -12.69 -8.33 -3.30
CA LEU A 237 -11.44 -7.63 -3.60
C LEU A 237 -10.29 -8.63 -3.82
N PHE A 238 -10.11 -9.55 -2.88
CA PHE A 238 -9.05 -10.57 -2.96
C PHE A 238 -9.24 -11.48 -4.19
N VAL A 239 -10.45 -12.03 -4.38
CA VAL A 239 -10.76 -12.96 -5.48
C VAL A 239 -10.55 -12.30 -6.84
N ILE A 240 -11.07 -11.09 -7.07
CA ILE A 240 -10.89 -10.38 -8.33
C ILE A 240 -9.40 -10.11 -8.58
N SER A 241 -8.68 -9.63 -7.56
CA SER A 241 -7.24 -9.37 -7.67
C SER A 241 -6.45 -10.65 -7.98
N PHE A 242 -6.82 -11.77 -7.36
CA PHE A 242 -6.18 -13.06 -7.59
C PHE A 242 -6.44 -13.58 -9.01
N ILE A 243 -7.68 -13.50 -9.50
CA ILE A 243 -8.03 -13.83 -10.88
C ILE A 243 -7.20 -13.00 -11.86
N ILE A 244 -7.15 -11.69 -11.67
CA ILE A 244 -6.35 -10.78 -12.50
C ILE A 244 -4.86 -11.16 -12.48
N LEU A 245 -4.32 -11.53 -11.33
CA LEU A 245 -2.93 -11.97 -11.20
C LEU A 245 -2.66 -13.18 -12.10
N VAL A 246 -3.53 -14.20 -12.04
CA VAL A 246 -3.34 -15.48 -12.75
C VAL A 246 -3.70 -15.43 -14.23
N MET A 247 -4.52 -14.47 -14.67
CA MET A 247 -4.83 -14.31 -16.08
C MET A 247 -3.56 -14.03 -16.92
N PRO A 248 -3.38 -14.68 -18.08
CA PRO A 248 -2.25 -14.40 -18.95
C PRO A 248 -2.28 -12.93 -19.40
N GLN A 249 -1.12 -12.27 -19.43
CA GLN A 249 -1.01 -10.95 -20.05
C GLN A 249 -1.17 -11.13 -21.55
N LYS A 250 -2.15 -10.47 -22.17
CA LYS A 250 -2.21 -10.38 -23.63
C LYS A 250 -0.90 -9.73 -24.09
N GLN A 251 -0.08 -10.49 -24.80
CA GLN A 251 1.15 -10.00 -25.42
C GLN A 251 0.74 -8.85 -26.35
N LYS A 252 1.18 -7.62 -26.06
CA LYS A 252 1.05 -6.55 -27.06
C LYS A 252 1.97 -6.94 -28.20
N SER A 253 1.40 -7.32 -29.35
CA SER A 253 2.13 -7.32 -30.62
C SER A 253 2.73 -5.92 -30.78
N ILE A 254 4.06 -5.87 -30.84
CA ILE A 254 4.82 -4.66 -31.20
C ILE A 254 4.50 -4.32 -32.65
#